data_AF-A0A945AG89-F1
#
_entry.id   AF-A0A945AG89-F1
#
_cell.length_a   1.000
_cell.length_b   1.000
_cell.length_c   1.000
_cell.angle_alpha   90.00
_cell.angle_beta   90.00
_cell.angle_gamma   90.00
#
_symmetry.space_group_name_H-M   'P 1'
#
loop_
_entity.id
_entity.type
_entity.pdbx_description
1 polymer ?
#
loop_
_entity_poly.entity_id
_entity_poly.type
_entity_poly.pdbx_seq_one_letter_code
_entity_poly.pdbx_strand_id
1 'polypeptide(L)'
;QEKYGVGLNGAILISPAIEFDALIGSDYNFGHWLDLIPPMAASAWIHKQKDKPNALVGLQTMLAKAEAFAMSDYWTLLGQGDRLADTKRLEIVSKLSKLIGLDVSLIERCAGRVEHMVFVRELLRAQRRVCGLYDASLTAIDPFPDRNDYQGPDPTLASIDRVFQAAINSHIGEVLGVETELDYALLSYEVHQAWTTKGDAHAIRAQVGAMDDLRYGMVLNPHMKVRISHGYFDLITPYFSSNRLIDHMKLDDALKPNLSVEHYLGGHMFYSWETSRKAFSKSMAAFYRDAISE
;
A
#
# COMPACT_ATOMS: atom_id res chain seq x y z
N GLN A 1 -27.52 -3.98 -1.53
CA GLN A 1 -27.98 -5.35 -1.75
C GLN A 1 -29.21 -5.65 -0.89
N GLU A 2 -29.10 -5.78 0.44
CA GLU A 2 -30.27 -6.12 1.28
C GLU A 2 -31.27 -4.96 1.50
N LYS A 3 -30.79 -3.80 1.99
CA LYS A 3 -31.69 -2.70 2.39
C LYS A 3 -32.50 -2.09 1.24
N TYR A 4 -31.90 -2.03 0.05
CA TYR A 4 -32.46 -1.33 -1.12
C TYR A 4 -32.69 -2.24 -2.33
N GLY A 5 -32.38 -3.54 -2.23
CA GLY A 5 -32.56 -4.49 -3.35
C GLY A 5 -31.63 -4.32 -4.54
N VAL A 6 -30.70 -3.36 -4.51
CA VAL A 6 -29.73 -3.15 -5.61
C VAL A 6 -28.55 -4.10 -5.46
N GLY A 7 -28.43 -5.06 -6.39
CA GLY A 7 -27.26 -5.91 -6.56
C GLY A 7 -26.16 -5.20 -7.34
N LEU A 8 -24.90 -5.47 -6.98
CA LEU A 8 -23.73 -4.90 -7.65
C LEU A 8 -23.16 -5.89 -8.66
N ASN A 9 -22.92 -5.47 -9.91
CA ASN A 9 -22.16 -6.27 -10.88
C ASN A 9 -20.70 -6.44 -10.44
N GLY A 10 -20.12 -5.41 -9.83
CA GLY A 10 -18.80 -5.53 -9.25
C GLY A 10 -18.34 -4.33 -8.43
N ALA A 11 -17.16 -4.49 -7.81
CA ALA A 11 -16.46 -3.46 -7.06
C ALA A 11 -15.00 -3.39 -7.51
N ILE A 12 -14.51 -2.15 -7.69
CA ILE A 12 -13.10 -1.87 -8.01
C ILE A 12 -12.52 -1.12 -6.82
N LEU A 13 -11.48 -1.69 -6.22
CA LEU A 13 -10.78 -1.13 -5.07
C LEU A 13 -9.35 -0.80 -5.49
N ILE A 14 -8.98 0.48 -5.44
CA ILE A 14 -7.65 0.96 -5.83
C ILE A 14 -6.90 1.32 -4.55
N SER A 15 -5.79 0.62 -4.30
CA SER A 15 -4.94 0.76 -3.12
C SER A 15 -5.73 0.89 -1.81
N PRO A 16 -6.66 -0.04 -1.50
CA PRO A 16 -7.62 0.16 -0.42
C PRO A 16 -7.03 -0.09 0.98
N ALA A 17 -7.51 0.71 1.92
CA ALA A 17 -7.42 0.49 3.37
C ALA A 17 -8.57 -0.41 3.84
N ILE A 18 -8.55 -1.71 3.52
CA ILE A 18 -9.68 -2.61 3.83
C ILE A 18 -9.71 -3.03 5.31
N GLU A 19 -8.55 -3.26 5.92
CA GLU A 19 -8.39 -3.55 7.35
C GLU A 19 -7.44 -2.51 7.96
N PHE A 20 -7.92 -1.68 8.88
CA PHE A 20 -7.11 -0.60 9.46
C PHE A 20 -6.03 -1.13 10.40
N ASP A 21 -6.24 -2.29 11.03
CA ASP A 21 -5.22 -2.96 11.82
C ASP A 21 -3.99 -3.35 10.97
N ALA A 22 -4.14 -3.54 9.67
CA ALA A 22 -2.99 -3.81 8.77
C ALA A 22 -2.19 -2.54 8.47
N LEU A 23 -2.78 -1.36 8.67
CA LEU A 23 -2.12 -0.06 8.47
C LEU A 23 -1.38 0.43 9.70
N ILE A 24 -1.74 -0.08 10.88
CA ILE A 24 -1.20 0.38 12.16
C ILE A 24 -0.35 -0.74 12.77
N GLY A 25 0.97 -0.54 12.75
CA GLY A 25 1.91 -1.39 13.46
C GLY A 25 1.75 -1.30 14.97
N SER A 26 1.87 -2.44 15.64
CA SER A 26 2.20 -2.48 17.07
C SER A 26 3.17 -3.60 17.35
N ASP A 27 3.74 -3.66 18.54
CA ASP A 27 4.66 -4.73 18.90
C ASP A 27 4.00 -6.11 18.90
N TYR A 28 2.67 -6.15 19.02
CA TYR A 28 1.85 -7.35 19.17
C TYR A 28 1.01 -7.69 17.94
N ASN A 29 0.86 -6.74 17.00
CA ASN A 29 0.22 -6.98 15.71
C ASN A 29 1.27 -7.05 14.61
N PHE A 30 1.51 -8.27 14.12
CA PHE A 30 2.57 -8.53 13.15
C PHE A 30 2.19 -8.22 11.71
N GLY A 31 0.89 -8.13 11.39
CA GLY A 31 0.39 -8.00 10.03
C GLY A 31 1.04 -6.83 9.28
N HIS A 32 0.99 -5.66 9.89
CA HIS A 32 1.59 -4.43 9.36
C HIS A 32 3.07 -4.60 8.98
N TRP A 33 3.87 -5.17 9.89
CA TRP A 33 5.30 -5.34 9.69
C TRP A 33 5.62 -6.28 8.53
N LEU A 34 4.86 -7.38 8.41
CA LEU A 34 5.00 -8.34 7.32
C LEU A 34 4.65 -7.69 5.98
N ASP A 35 3.57 -6.92 5.97
CA ASP A 35 2.99 -6.30 4.77
C ASP A 35 3.91 -5.23 4.18
N LEU A 36 4.76 -4.59 5.00
CA LEU A 36 5.74 -3.59 4.55
C LEU A 36 7.01 -4.19 3.90
N ILE A 37 7.36 -5.45 4.17
CA ILE A 37 8.64 -6.00 3.69
C ILE A 37 8.71 -6.05 2.15
N PRO A 38 7.71 -6.59 1.42
CA PRO A 38 7.80 -6.64 -0.04
C PRO A 38 7.92 -5.27 -0.74
N PRO A 39 7.13 -4.22 -0.43
CA PRO A 39 7.31 -2.93 -1.07
C PRO A 39 8.63 -2.24 -0.66
N MET A 40 9.12 -2.40 0.58
CA MET A 40 10.46 -1.91 0.96
C MET A 40 11.56 -2.59 0.12
N ALA A 41 11.47 -3.90 -0.06
CA ALA A 41 12.42 -4.65 -0.89
C ALA A 41 12.37 -4.22 -2.37
N ALA A 42 11.16 -4.01 -2.90
CA ALA A 42 10.94 -3.48 -4.25
C ALA A 42 11.60 -2.11 -4.44
N SER A 43 11.41 -1.20 -3.48
CA SER A 43 11.98 0.14 -3.51
C SER A 43 13.51 0.11 -3.37
N ALA A 44 14.06 -0.69 -2.46
CA ALA A 44 15.50 -0.86 -2.34
C ALA A 44 16.13 -1.45 -3.61
N TRP A 45 15.42 -2.36 -4.28
CA TRP A 45 15.85 -2.96 -5.52
C TRP A 45 15.84 -1.97 -6.68
N ILE A 46 14.77 -1.19 -6.88
CA ILE A 46 14.64 -0.27 -8.01
C ILE A 46 15.67 0.86 -7.95
N HIS A 47 15.97 1.39 -6.77
CA HIS A 47 17.00 2.43 -6.59
C HIS A 47 18.43 1.93 -6.88
N LYS A 48 18.66 0.60 -6.91
CA LYS A 48 19.93 0.00 -7.32
C LYS A 48 19.99 -0.30 -8.82
N GLN A 49 18.86 -0.26 -9.54
CA GLN A 49 18.81 -0.50 -10.98
C GLN A 49 19.11 0.80 -11.74
N LYS A 50 20.35 0.94 -12.23
CA LYS A 50 20.82 2.10 -13.02
C LYS A 50 20.33 2.06 -14.49
N ASP A 51 19.01 1.98 -14.73
CA ASP A 51 18.38 1.94 -16.07
C ASP A 51 18.43 0.59 -16.81
N LYS A 52 17.37 -0.27 -16.73
CA LYS A 52 17.20 -1.41 -17.66
C LYS A 52 15.75 -1.80 -17.99
N PRO A 53 15.48 -2.21 -19.26
CA PRO A 53 14.16 -2.56 -19.81
C PRO A 53 13.54 -3.89 -19.33
N ASN A 54 14.28 -4.73 -18.57
CA ASN A 54 13.77 -5.98 -17.98
C ASN A 54 13.37 -5.82 -16.50
N ALA A 55 13.00 -4.60 -16.10
CA ALA A 55 12.77 -4.27 -14.70
C ALA A 55 11.68 -5.14 -14.06
N LEU A 56 10.64 -5.54 -14.81
CA LEU A 56 9.50 -6.25 -14.24
C LEU A 56 9.81 -7.69 -13.82
N VAL A 57 10.52 -8.49 -14.63
CA VAL A 57 10.86 -9.88 -14.29
C VAL A 57 11.82 -9.93 -13.11
N GLY A 58 12.81 -9.03 -13.09
CA GLY A 58 13.73 -8.88 -11.97
C GLY A 58 13.01 -8.46 -10.69
N LEU A 59 12.08 -7.51 -10.79
CA LEU A 59 11.24 -7.06 -9.69
C LEU A 59 10.38 -8.20 -9.14
N GLN A 60 9.66 -8.94 -9.99
CA GLN A 60 8.82 -10.07 -9.56
C GLN A 60 9.63 -11.16 -8.87
N THR A 61 10.84 -11.45 -9.37
CA THR A 61 11.75 -12.41 -8.72
C THR A 61 12.21 -11.92 -7.34
N MET A 62 12.45 -10.62 -7.20
CA MET A 62 12.79 -10.02 -5.90
C MET A 62 11.59 -10.05 -4.94
N LEU A 63 10.40 -9.68 -5.42
CA LEU A 63 9.17 -9.68 -4.64
C LEU A 63 8.85 -11.07 -4.10
N ALA A 64 8.91 -12.11 -4.94
CA ALA A 64 8.68 -13.49 -4.48
C ALA A 64 9.64 -13.90 -3.35
N LYS A 65 10.90 -13.45 -3.38
CA LYS A 65 11.85 -13.68 -2.28
C LYS A 65 11.48 -12.88 -1.03
N ALA A 66 11.03 -11.63 -1.19
CA ALA A 66 10.65 -10.77 -0.10
C ALA A 66 9.38 -11.26 0.61
N GLU A 67 8.37 -11.69 -0.15
CA GLU A 67 7.13 -12.31 0.34
C GLU A 67 7.43 -13.61 1.11
N ALA A 68 8.26 -14.48 0.54
CA ALA A 68 8.68 -15.71 1.21
C ALA A 68 9.45 -15.41 2.50
N PHE A 69 10.36 -14.41 2.49
CA PHE A 69 11.09 -13.99 3.68
C PHE A 69 10.16 -13.42 4.76
N ALA A 70 9.19 -12.58 4.38
CA ALA A 70 8.18 -12.03 5.28
C ALA A 70 7.43 -13.16 6.01
N MET A 71 6.97 -14.16 5.25
CA MET A 71 6.17 -15.28 5.78
C MET A 71 6.99 -16.42 6.42
N SER A 72 8.30 -16.27 6.56
CA SER A 72 9.17 -17.30 7.17
C SER A 72 10.12 -16.73 8.22
N ASP A 73 11.32 -16.30 7.80
CA ASP A 73 12.37 -15.79 8.67
C ASP A 73 11.89 -14.55 9.44
N TYR A 74 11.21 -13.61 8.78
CA TYR A 74 10.74 -12.39 9.43
C TYR A 74 9.61 -12.66 10.43
N TRP A 75 8.65 -13.51 10.08
CA TRP A 75 7.64 -14.02 11.02
C TRP A 75 8.29 -14.67 12.25
N THR A 76 9.35 -15.47 12.05
CA THR A 76 10.09 -16.11 13.14
C THR A 76 10.77 -15.08 14.04
N LEU A 77 11.38 -14.04 13.45
CA LEU A 77 12.00 -12.93 14.18
C LEU A 77 11.00 -12.24 15.11
N LEU A 78 9.84 -11.83 14.58
CA LEU A 78 8.83 -11.11 15.36
C LEU A 78 8.11 -12.03 16.36
N GLY A 79 7.74 -13.23 15.94
CA GLY A 79 6.98 -14.17 16.76
C GLY A 79 7.76 -14.77 17.93
N GLN A 80 9.08 -14.94 17.81
CA GLN A 80 9.91 -15.40 18.93
C GLN A 80 10.46 -14.25 19.79
N GLY A 81 10.61 -13.04 19.22
CA GLY A 81 11.12 -11.87 19.95
C GLY A 81 12.43 -12.15 20.69
N ASP A 82 12.46 -11.86 21.99
CA ASP A 82 13.65 -12.03 22.83
C ASP A 82 14.02 -13.49 23.09
N ARG A 83 13.12 -14.44 22.84
CA ARG A 83 13.40 -15.88 22.97
C ARG A 83 14.29 -16.41 21.85
N LEU A 84 14.38 -15.68 20.74
CA LEU A 84 15.22 -16.06 19.60
C LEU A 84 16.70 -15.95 19.99
N ALA A 85 17.50 -16.96 19.70
CA ALA A 85 18.94 -16.92 19.93
C ALA A 85 19.59 -15.76 19.16
N ASP A 86 20.53 -15.03 19.80
CA ASP A 86 21.17 -13.83 19.23
C ASP A 86 21.83 -14.10 17.87
N THR A 87 22.46 -15.27 17.71
CA THR A 87 23.07 -15.69 16.44
C THR A 87 22.04 -15.82 15.33
N LYS A 88 20.84 -16.36 15.64
CA LYS A 88 19.75 -16.49 14.68
C LYS A 88 19.08 -15.14 14.40
N ARG A 89 18.92 -14.30 15.41
CA ARG A 89 18.43 -12.92 15.26
C ARG A 89 19.32 -12.14 14.28
N LEU A 90 20.64 -12.15 14.50
CA LEU A 90 21.61 -11.46 13.64
C LEU A 90 21.60 -12.01 12.21
N GLU A 91 21.45 -13.33 12.02
CA GLU A 91 21.32 -13.94 10.69
C GLU A 91 20.11 -13.38 9.94
N ILE A 92 18.93 -13.35 10.59
CA ILE A 92 17.68 -12.87 9.98
C ILE A 92 17.76 -11.36 9.72
N VAL A 93 18.26 -10.57 10.67
CA VAL A 93 18.43 -9.12 10.50
C VAL A 93 19.41 -8.81 9.36
N SER A 94 20.48 -9.59 9.20
CA SER A 94 21.42 -9.44 8.08
C SER A 94 20.77 -9.75 6.72
N LYS A 95 19.84 -10.72 6.67
CA LYS A 95 19.04 -10.99 5.47
C LYS A 95 18.09 -9.84 5.17
N LEU A 96 17.40 -9.32 6.19
CA LEU A 96 16.52 -8.17 6.08
C LEU A 96 17.28 -6.94 5.55
N SER A 97 18.44 -6.63 6.15
CA SER A 97 19.34 -5.55 5.69
C SER A 97 19.66 -5.64 4.20
N LYS A 98 20.04 -6.82 3.71
CA LYS A 98 20.32 -7.03 2.28
C LYS A 98 19.08 -6.83 1.40
N LEU A 99 17.92 -7.27 1.90
CA LEU A 99 16.65 -7.24 1.19
C LEU A 99 16.10 -5.82 1.03
N ILE A 100 16.05 -5.04 2.13
CA ILE A 100 15.50 -3.68 2.15
C ILE A 100 16.57 -2.59 2.04
N GLY A 101 17.86 -2.95 1.96
CA GLY A 101 18.94 -2.00 1.68
C GLY A 101 19.28 -1.03 2.82
N LEU A 102 18.90 -1.34 4.06
CA LEU A 102 19.23 -0.53 5.25
C LEU A 102 20.37 -1.17 6.05
N ASP A 103 21.06 -0.37 6.85
CA ASP A 103 22.12 -0.85 7.73
C ASP A 103 21.60 -1.80 8.82
N VAL A 104 22.37 -2.87 9.08
CA VAL A 104 22.07 -3.87 10.12
C VAL A 104 21.81 -3.20 11.48
N SER A 105 22.66 -2.25 11.87
CA SER A 105 22.56 -1.57 13.17
C SER A 105 21.28 -0.74 13.33
N LEU A 106 20.76 -0.18 12.22
CA LEU A 106 19.48 0.50 12.23
C LEU A 106 18.34 -0.49 12.45
N ILE A 107 18.37 -1.62 11.74
CA ILE A 107 17.34 -2.66 11.87
C ILE A 107 17.35 -3.28 13.27
N GLU A 108 18.53 -3.52 13.85
CA GLU A 108 18.66 -4.02 15.23
C GLU A 108 18.09 -3.04 16.25
N ARG A 109 18.37 -1.74 16.10
CA ARG A 109 17.78 -0.69 16.95
C ARG A 109 16.26 -0.65 16.84
N CYS A 110 15.70 -0.93 15.67
CA CYS A 110 14.27 -1.07 15.45
C CYS A 110 13.72 -2.44 15.88
N ALA A 111 14.53 -3.34 16.45
CA ALA A 111 14.16 -4.72 16.76
C ALA A 111 13.50 -5.46 15.57
N GLY A 112 13.97 -5.18 14.34
CA GLY A 112 13.41 -5.70 13.09
C GLY A 112 12.17 -4.97 12.56
N ARG A 113 11.56 -4.07 13.33
CA ARG A 113 10.32 -3.33 13.00
C ARG A 113 10.65 -1.96 12.41
N VAL A 114 11.11 -1.95 11.16
CA VAL A 114 11.42 -0.69 10.47
C VAL A 114 10.13 -0.05 9.99
N GLU A 115 9.79 1.12 10.53
CA GLU A 115 8.65 1.91 10.08
C GLU A 115 8.86 2.49 8.69
N HIS A 116 7.77 2.65 7.93
CA HIS A 116 7.79 3.18 6.56
C HIS A 116 8.45 4.57 6.48
N MET A 117 8.18 5.47 7.44
CA MET A 117 8.84 6.78 7.53
C MET A 117 10.36 6.68 7.73
N VAL A 118 10.82 5.74 8.56
CA VAL A 118 12.25 5.49 8.79
C VAL A 118 12.88 4.96 7.52
N PHE A 119 12.22 4.01 6.85
CA PHE A 119 12.72 3.45 5.59
C PHE A 119 12.93 4.51 4.51
N VAL A 120 11.92 5.36 4.24
CA VAL A 120 12.01 6.38 3.17
C VAL A 120 13.00 7.49 3.50
N ARG A 121 13.27 7.72 4.80
CA ARG A 121 14.29 8.64 5.28
C ARG A 121 15.71 8.10 5.05
N GLU A 122 15.91 6.82 5.33
CA GLU A 122 17.23 6.21 5.47
C GLU A 122 17.77 5.60 4.17
N LEU A 123 16.91 5.04 3.32
CA LEU A 123 17.33 4.27 2.14
C LEU A 123 18.33 5.01 1.23
N LEU A 124 18.13 6.32 1.04
CA LEU A 124 18.96 7.18 0.21
C LEU A 124 19.67 8.28 1.00
N ARG A 125 19.79 8.14 2.33
CA ARG A 125 20.35 9.16 3.21
C ARG A 125 21.77 9.58 2.83
N ALA A 126 22.62 8.62 2.45
CA ALA A 126 23.99 8.89 1.99
C ALA A 126 24.06 9.77 0.73
N GLN A 127 22.97 9.82 -0.05
CA GLN A 127 22.84 10.66 -1.25
C GLN A 127 22.19 12.02 -0.94
N ARG A 128 21.87 12.31 0.33
CA ARG A 128 21.10 13.49 0.78
C ARG A 128 19.74 13.59 0.09
N ARG A 129 19.07 12.43 -0.05
CA ARG A 129 17.76 12.31 -0.66
C ARG A 129 16.80 11.56 0.26
N VAL A 130 15.51 11.78 0.03
CA VAL A 130 14.41 11.05 0.66
C VAL A 130 13.55 10.38 -0.42
N CYS A 131 12.90 9.28 -0.06
CA CYS A 131 11.90 8.60 -0.91
C CYS A 131 10.47 9.06 -0.59
N GLY A 132 9.52 8.73 -1.46
CA GLY A 132 8.08 8.90 -1.18
C GLY A 132 7.49 7.77 -0.36
N LEU A 133 6.52 8.11 0.49
CA LEU A 133 5.66 7.17 1.20
C LEU A 133 4.64 6.55 0.25
N TYR A 134 4.01 7.39 -0.58
CA TYR A 134 3.01 6.94 -1.55
C TYR A 134 3.65 6.30 -2.78
N ASP A 135 4.92 6.57 -3.09
CA ASP A 135 5.66 5.86 -4.13
C ASP A 135 7.15 5.90 -3.79
N ALA A 136 7.63 4.84 -3.14
CA ALA A 136 9.00 4.77 -2.66
C ALA A 136 10.04 4.56 -3.77
N SER A 137 9.63 4.43 -5.03
CA SER A 137 10.54 4.51 -6.18
C SER A 137 10.88 5.96 -6.56
N LEU A 138 10.05 6.93 -6.17
CA LEU A 138 10.30 8.34 -6.37
C LEU A 138 11.19 8.91 -5.26
N THR A 139 11.96 9.93 -5.58
CA THR A 139 12.88 10.56 -4.64
C THR A 139 13.08 12.04 -4.92
N ALA A 140 13.26 12.83 -3.86
CA ALA A 140 13.56 14.26 -3.92
C ALA A 140 14.86 14.58 -3.17
N ILE A 141 15.36 15.80 -3.37
CA ILE A 141 16.41 16.35 -2.52
C ILE A 141 15.85 16.48 -1.11
N ASP A 142 16.61 16.03 -0.13
CA ASP A 142 16.25 16.23 1.27
C ASP A 142 16.56 17.69 1.67
N PRO A 143 15.57 18.48 2.10
CA PRO A 143 15.82 19.84 2.59
C PRO A 143 16.57 19.87 3.93
N PHE A 144 16.52 18.79 4.73
CA PHE A 144 17.10 18.72 6.07
C PHE A 144 17.97 17.45 6.28
N PRO A 145 19.04 17.26 5.50
CA PRO A 145 19.88 16.06 5.49
C PRO A 145 20.72 15.86 6.76
N ASP A 146 20.86 16.89 7.57
CA ASP A 146 21.50 16.89 8.87
C ASP A 146 20.57 16.44 10.02
N ARG A 147 19.25 16.33 9.77
CA ARG A 147 18.26 15.91 10.77
C ARG A 147 17.93 14.43 10.64
N ASN A 148 17.52 13.81 11.75
CA ASN A 148 17.13 12.40 11.75
C ASN A 148 15.72 12.19 11.20
N ASP A 149 14.77 13.05 11.54
CA ASP A 149 13.38 12.83 11.16
C ASP A 149 13.12 13.11 9.68
N TYR A 150 12.10 12.44 9.14
CA TYR A 150 11.55 12.77 7.83
C TYR A 150 10.78 14.09 7.91
N GLN A 151 11.38 15.16 7.40
CA GLN A 151 10.79 16.51 7.39
C GLN A 151 10.72 17.11 5.98
N GLY A 152 11.13 16.36 4.97
CA GLY A 152 11.01 16.75 3.57
C GLY A 152 9.60 16.54 3.03
N PRO A 153 9.25 17.21 1.93
CA PRO A 153 7.98 16.93 1.25
C PRO A 153 8.01 15.51 0.68
N ASP A 154 6.87 14.80 0.75
CA ASP A 154 6.70 13.54 0.05
C ASP A 154 6.87 13.78 -1.47
N PRO A 155 7.89 13.18 -2.13
CA PRO A 155 8.14 13.38 -3.56
C PRO A 155 6.95 13.06 -4.46
N THR A 156 6.12 12.09 -4.07
CA THR A 156 4.94 11.68 -4.83
C THR A 156 3.89 12.78 -4.78
N LEU A 157 3.43 13.17 -3.58
CA LEU A 157 2.41 14.21 -3.41
C LEU A 157 2.88 15.57 -3.93
N ALA A 158 4.09 15.99 -3.54
CA ALA A 158 4.64 17.28 -3.96
C ALA A 158 4.80 17.42 -5.48
N SER A 159 4.90 16.31 -6.22
CA SER A 159 4.95 16.31 -7.68
C SER A 159 3.59 16.52 -8.34
N ILE A 160 2.50 16.04 -7.72
CA ILE A 160 1.17 16.01 -8.33
C ILE A 160 0.20 17.07 -7.77
N ASP A 161 0.32 17.44 -6.49
CA ASP A 161 -0.68 18.25 -5.79
C ASP A 161 -0.91 19.57 -6.50
N ARG A 162 0.16 20.28 -6.85
CA ARG A 162 0.07 21.57 -7.57
C ARG A 162 -0.63 21.44 -8.93
N VAL A 163 -0.43 20.32 -9.62
CA VAL A 163 -1.01 20.06 -10.95
C VAL A 163 -2.49 19.74 -10.80
N PHE A 164 -2.85 18.91 -9.82
CA PHE A 164 -4.24 18.55 -9.55
C PHE A 164 -5.05 19.73 -9.01
N GLN A 165 -4.46 20.54 -8.12
CA GLN A 165 -5.12 21.72 -7.58
C GLN A 165 -5.38 22.77 -8.68
N ALA A 166 -4.42 23.00 -9.58
CA ALA A 166 -4.63 23.90 -10.72
C ALA A 166 -5.72 23.36 -11.66
N ALA A 167 -5.67 22.06 -11.99
CA ALA A 167 -6.62 21.43 -12.89
C ALA A 167 -8.06 21.46 -12.37
N ILE A 168 -8.27 21.15 -11.08
CA ILE A 168 -9.62 21.13 -10.50
C ILE A 168 -10.21 22.54 -10.39
N ASN A 169 -9.41 23.54 -10.01
CA ASN A 169 -9.89 24.93 -9.95
C ASN A 169 -10.29 25.44 -11.35
N SER A 170 -9.48 25.16 -12.38
CA SER A 170 -9.85 25.49 -13.76
C SER A 170 -11.10 24.73 -14.21
N HIS A 171 -11.24 23.43 -13.88
CA HIS A 171 -12.42 22.65 -14.24
C HIS A 171 -13.71 23.18 -13.57
N ILE A 172 -13.66 23.51 -12.28
CA ILE A 172 -14.80 24.06 -11.52
C ILE A 172 -15.23 25.40 -12.10
N GLY A 173 -14.30 26.32 -12.33
CA GLY A 173 -14.60 27.66 -12.82
C GLY A 173 -14.97 27.70 -14.31
N GLU A 174 -14.10 27.16 -15.18
CA GLU A 174 -14.21 27.33 -16.62
C GLU A 174 -15.12 26.30 -17.30
N VAL A 175 -15.16 25.07 -16.80
CA VAL A 175 -15.94 23.99 -17.44
C VAL A 175 -17.31 23.81 -16.79
N LEU A 176 -17.37 23.78 -15.45
CA LEU A 176 -18.62 23.62 -14.72
C LEU A 176 -19.35 24.94 -14.49
N GLY A 177 -18.65 26.09 -14.60
CA GLY A 177 -19.24 27.42 -14.42
C GLY A 177 -19.63 27.72 -12.96
N VAL A 178 -18.98 27.07 -12.00
CA VAL A 178 -19.27 27.25 -10.57
C VAL A 178 -18.51 28.46 -10.04
N GLU A 179 -19.23 29.52 -9.71
CA GLU A 179 -18.69 30.69 -9.01
C GLU A 179 -18.77 30.48 -7.50
N THR A 180 -17.62 30.58 -6.82
CA THR A 180 -17.53 30.39 -5.37
C THR A 180 -16.35 31.16 -4.80
N GLU A 181 -16.47 31.66 -3.57
CA GLU A 181 -15.38 32.24 -2.79
C GLU A 181 -14.64 31.18 -1.94
N LEU A 182 -15.08 29.91 -1.98
CA LEU A 182 -14.47 28.81 -1.23
C LEU A 182 -13.21 28.29 -1.93
N ASP A 183 -12.17 28.05 -1.15
CA ASP A 183 -10.95 27.39 -1.61
C ASP A 183 -11.15 25.87 -1.78
N TYR A 184 -10.64 25.33 -2.88
CA TYR A 184 -10.59 23.88 -3.06
C TYR A 184 -9.42 23.26 -2.28
N ALA A 185 -9.74 22.53 -1.21
CA ALA A 185 -8.79 21.73 -0.44
C ALA A 185 -8.68 20.30 -1.02
N LEU A 186 -7.51 19.95 -1.55
CA LEU A 186 -7.24 18.57 -2.04
C LEU A 186 -7.33 17.53 -0.91
N LEU A 187 -6.94 17.91 0.30
CA LEU A 187 -7.00 17.10 1.51
C LEU A 187 -7.29 18.01 2.70
N SER A 188 -8.29 17.67 3.51
CA SER A 188 -8.61 18.39 4.74
C SER A 188 -8.17 17.59 5.97
N TYR A 189 -7.12 18.07 6.64
CA TYR A 189 -6.68 17.50 7.91
C TYR A 189 -7.71 17.69 9.03
N GLU A 190 -8.49 18.77 8.99
CA GLU A 190 -9.57 19.01 9.94
C GLU A 190 -10.65 17.91 9.83
N VAL A 191 -11.11 17.62 8.61
CA VAL A 191 -12.09 16.54 8.37
C VAL A 191 -11.51 15.19 8.78
N HIS A 192 -10.23 14.92 8.46
CA HIS A 192 -9.56 13.70 8.87
C HIS A 192 -9.50 13.56 10.41
N GLN A 193 -9.14 14.63 11.13
CA GLN A 193 -9.07 14.63 12.60
C GLN A 193 -10.46 14.53 13.25
N ALA A 194 -11.49 15.08 12.61
CA ALA A 194 -12.87 15.00 13.07
C ALA A 194 -13.56 13.68 12.70
N TRP A 195 -12.93 12.82 11.90
CA TRP A 195 -13.52 11.55 11.48
C TRP A 195 -13.69 10.59 12.66
N THR A 196 -14.92 10.11 12.87
CA THR A 196 -15.24 9.15 13.93
C THR A 196 -15.76 7.85 13.34
N THR A 197 -15.31 6.71 13.85
CA THR A 197 -15.92 5.42 13.57
C THR A 197 -17.25 5.32 14.34
N LYS A 198 -18.38 5.49 13.64
CA LYS A 198 -19.71 5.27 14.24
C LYS A 198 -20.10 3.81 14.06
N GLY A 199 -20.18 3.06 15.16
CA GLY A 199 -20.73 1.70 15.22
C GLY A 199 -20.93 1.29 16.67
N ASP A 200 -21.93 0.44 16.95
CA ASP A 200 -22.20 -0.15 18.27
C ASP A 200 -21.07 -1.12 18.67
N ALA A 201 -19.88 -0.60 18.93
CA ALA A 201 -18.76 -1.37 19.43
C ALA A 201 -18.84 -1.43 20.95
N HIS A 202 -19.27 -2.57 21.48
CA HIS A 202 -18.95 -2.93 22.86
C HIS A 202 -17.42 -2.78 23.06
N ALA A 203 -16.96 -2.32 24.22
CA ALA A 203 -15.56 -1.96 24.51
C ALA A 203 -14.50 -3.08 24.29
N ILE A 204 -14.91 -4.28 23.86
CA ILE A 204 -14.07 -5.47 23.65
C ILE A 204 -14.15 -5.96 22.18
N ARG A 205 -14.86 -5.28 21.27
CA ARG A 205 -14.88 -5.63 19.83
C ARG A 205 -15.06 -4.41 18.92
N ALA A 206 -14.02 -4.09 18.15
CA ALA A 206 -14.11 -3.85 16.72
C ALA A 206 -12.69 -3.77 16.14
N GLN A 207 -12.31 -4.74 15.30
CA GLN A 207 -11.33 -4.44 14.27
C GLN A 207 -12.05 -3.54 13.26
N VAL A 208 -11.46 -2.40 12.92
CA VAL A 208 -12.04 -1.49 11.93
C VAL A 208 -11.64 -2.00 10.56
N GLY A 209 -12.60 -2.56 9.83
CA GLY A 209 -12.34 -3.11 8.52
C GLY A 209 -13.60 -3.54 7.79
N ALA A 210 -13.42 -3.97 6.55
CA ALA A 210 -14.50 -4.31 5.63
C ALA A 210 -14.31 -5.66 4.93
N MET A 211 -13.32 -6.49 5.32
CA MET A 211 -13.12 -7.81 4.68
C MET A 211 -14.30 -8.74 4.91
N ASP A 212 -14.86 -8.74 6.13
CA ASP A 212 -16.03 -9.56 6.45
C ASP A 212 -17.29 -9.08 5.69
N ASP A 213 -17.48 -7.77 5.57
CA ASP A 213 -18.58 -7.18 4.79
C ASP A 213 -18.42 -7.47 3.29
N LEU A 214 -17.19 -7.42 2.76
CA LEU A 214 -16.89 -7.79 1.39
C LEU A 214 -17.22 -9.27 1.14
N ARG A 215 -16.83 -10.16 2.06
CA ARG A 215 -17.17 -11.59 1.98
C ARG A 215 -18.67 -11.80 2.00
N TYR A 216 -19.35 -11.16 2.94
CA TYR A 216 -20.78 -11.22 3.05
C TYR A 216 -21.47 -10.77 1.76
N GLY A 217 -21.03 -9.63 1.19
CA GLY A 217 -21.56 -9.08 -0.06
C GLY A 217 -21.35 -10.01 -1.27
N MET A 218 -20.20 -10.67 -1.36
CA MET A 218 -19.91 -11.64 -2.43
C MET A 218 -20.71 -12.94 -2.29
N VAL A 219 -20.97 -13.41 -1.06
CA VAL A 219 -21.84 -14.58 -0.82
C VAL A 219 -23.29 -14.27 -1.13
N LEU A 220 -23.76 -13.08 -0.73
CA LEU A 220 -25.12 -12.63 -1.00
C LEU A 220 -25.41 -12.47 -2.49
N ASN A 221 -24.40 -12.06 -3.27
CA ASN A 221 -24.48 -11.97 -4.72
C ASN A 221 -23.31 -12.72 -5.36
N PRO A 222 -23.48 -14.03 -5.64
CA PRO A 222 -22.46 -14.86 -6.26
C PRO A 222 -21.97 -14.40 -7.63
N HIS A 223 -22.66 -13.47 -8.29
CA HIS A 223 -22.25 -12.90 -9.57
C HIS A 223 -21.37 -11.64 -9.42
N MET A 224 -21.28 -11.07 -8.21
CA MET A 224 -20.49 -9.87 -7.95
C MET A 224 -19.00 -10.15 -8.17
N LYS A 225 -18.37 -9.39 -9.06
CA LYS A 225 -16.92 -9.45 -9.31
C LYS A 225 -16.19 -8.36 -8.54
N VAL A 226 -15.03 -8.66 -8.00
CA VAL A 226 -14.22 -7.73 -7.20
C VAL A 226 -12.80 -7.69 -7.76
N ARG A 227 -12.33 -6.48 -8.03
CA ARG A 227 -10.96 -6.21 -8.47
C ARG A 227 -10.28 -5.30 -7.47
N ILE A 228 -9.20 -5.77 -6.87
CA ILE A 228 -8.27 -4.96 -6.08
C ILE A 228 -7.06 -4.63 -6.95
N SER A 229 -6.56 -3.40 -6.90
CA SER A 229 -5.40 -2.98 -7.69
C SER A 229 -4.44 -2.16 -6.86
N HIS A 230 -3.14 -2.46 -6.96
CA HIS A 230 -2.09 -1.83 -6.14
C HIS A 230 -0.85 -1.47 -6.97
N GLY A 231 -0.07 -0.52 -6.46
CA GLY A 231 1.30 -0.29 -6.90
C GLY A 231 2.31 -1.09 -6.08
N TYR A 232 3.39 -1.55 -6.71
CA TYR A 232 4.46 -2.30 -6.03
C TYR A 232 5.25 -1.48 -5.00
N PHE A 233 5.30 -0.15 -5.12
CA PHE A 233 6.12 0.74 -4.28
C PHE A 233 5.31 1.53 -3.25
N ASP A 234 4.05 1.14 -3.02
CA ASP A 234 3.18 1.76 -2.04
C ASP A 234 3.53 1.29 -0.62
N LEU A 235 3.88 2.23 0.27
CA LEU A 235 4.13 1.95 1.69
C LEU A 235 2.97 2.35 2.60
N ILE A 236 1.94 3.01 2.08
CA ILE A 236 0.76 3.44 2.85
C ILE A 236 -0.27 2.30 2.91
N THR A 237 -0.59 1.71 1.76
CA THR A 237 -1.44 0.51 1.67
C THR A 237 -0.72 -0.58 0.89
N PRO A 238 0.23 -1.28 1.52
CA PRO A 238 1.04 -2.29 0.84
C PRO A 238 0.20 -3.33 0.11
N TYR A 239 0.56 -3.63 -1.14
CA TYR A 239 -0.14 -4.65 -1.93
C TYR A 239 -0.20 -6.01 -1.22
N PHE A 240 0.85 -6.35 -0.48
CA PHE A 240 0.97 -7.63 0.20
C PHE A 240 -0.09 -7.79 1.28
N SER A 241 -0.56 -6.68 1.87
CA SER A 241 -1.70 -6.70 2.79
C SER A 241 -2.94 -7.25 2.10
N SER A 242 -3.30 -6.75 0.92
CA SER A 242 -4.45 -7.27 0.17
C SER A 242 -4.26 -8.73 -0.25
N ASN A 243 -3.08 -9.12 -0.72
CA ASN A 243 -2.79 -10.53 -1.06
C ASN A 243 -3.03 -11.46 0.14
N ARG A 244 -2.52 -11.10 1.32
CA ARG A 244 -2.75 -11.87 2.54
C ARG A 244 -4.21 -11.87 2.96
N LEU A 245 -4.86 -10.71 2.93
CA LEU A 245 -6.25 -10.58 3.39
C LEU A 245 -7.22 -11.41 2.55
N ILE A 246 -7.04 -11.47 1.22
CA ILE A 246 -7.87 -12.33 0.37
C ILE A 246 -7.68 -13.82 0.68
N ASP A 247 -6.45 -14.24 1.01
CA ASP A 247 -6.14 -15.63 1.39
C ASP A 247 -6.75 -15.98 2.77
N HIS A 248 -6.89 -14.98 3.64
CA HIS A 248 -7.52 -15.14 4.96
C HIS A 248 -9.03 -14.89 4.98
N MET A 249 -9.61 -14.42 3.88
CA MET A 249 -11.03 -14.11 3.76
C MET A 249 -11.92 -15.33 3.96
N LYS A 250 -11.41 -16.55 3.70
CA LYS A 250 -12.18 -17.82 3.73
C LYS A 250 -13.40 -17.76 2.80
N LEU A 251 -13.23 -17.15 1.64
CA LEU A 251 -14.23 -17.13 0.59
C LEU A 251 -14.42 -18.54 0.02
N ASP A 252 -15.67 -18.92 -0.26
CA ASP A 252 -15.99 -20.21 -0.87
C ASP A 252 -15.27 -20.40 -2.21
N ASP A 253 -14.80 -21.61 -2.50
CA ASP A 253 -14.02 -21.91 -3.71
C ASP A 253 -14.79 -21.57 -4.99
N ALA A 254 -16.13 -21.66 -5.00
CA ALA A 254 -16.97 -21.29 -6.13
C ALA A 254 -16.94 -19.77 -6.42
N LEU A 255 -16.63 -18.95 -5.41
CA LEU A 255 -16.62 -17.49 -5.51
C LEU A 255 -15.22 -16.90 -5.72
N LYS A 256 -14.16 -17.66 -5.42
CA LYS A 256 -12.76 -17.21 -5.60
C LYS A 256 -12.45 -16.67 -7.00
N PRO A 257 -12.95 -17.24 -8.12
CA PRO A 257 -12.71 -16.68 -9.45
C PRO A 257 -13.25 -15.25 -9.65
N ASN A 258 -14.20 -14.82 -8.83
CA ASN A 258 -14.77 -13.48 -8.89
C ASN A 258 -13.94 -12.44 -8.14
N LEU A 259 -12.93 -12.82 -7.34
CA LEU A 259 -12.05 -11.92 -6.62
C LEU A 259 -10.64 -11.99 -7.21
N SER A 260 -10.09 -10.86 -7.62
CA SER A 260 -8.73 -10.80 -8.16
C SER A 260 -7.97 -9.57 -7.69
N VAL A 261 -6.66 -9.73 -7.49
CA VAL A 261 -5.73 -8.66 -7.15
C VAL A 261 -4.75 -8.49 -8.31
N GLU A 262 -4.55 -7.24 -8.75
CA GLU A 262 -3.58 -6.90 -9.79
C GLU A 262 -2.58 -5.87 -9.29
N HIS A 263 -1.35 -5.98 -9.81
CA HIS A 263 -0.22 -5.17 -9.35
C HIS A 263 0.43 -4.43 -10.52
N TYR A 264 0.76 -3.17 -10.30
CA TYR A 264 1.26 -2.26 -11.31
C TYR A 264 2.57 -1.59 -10.86
N LEU A 265 3.38 -1.16 -11.83
CA LEU A 265 4.55 -0.32 -11.52
C LEU A 265 4.08 1.05 -11.00
N GLY A 266 4.78 1.57 -10.01
CA GLY A 266 4.40 2.77 -9.26
C GLY A 266 3.96 2.43 -7.84
N GLY A 267 3.62 3.47 -7.08
CA GLY A 267 3.09 3.33 -5.73
C GLY A 267 1.56 3.43 -5.65
N HIS A 268 1.07 4.07 -4.60
CA HIS A 268 -0.35 4.23 -4.25
C HIS A 268 -1.20 4.73 -5.42
N MET A 269 -0.68 5.71 -6.17
CA MET A 269 -1.28 6.28 -7.37
C MET A 269 -0.55 5.80 -8.64
N PHE A 270 -0.36 4.49 -8.78
CA PHE A 270 0.35 3.87 -9.92
C PHE A 270 -0.17 4.34 -11.29
N TYR A 271 -1.43 4.72 -11.40
CA TYR A 271 -2.03 5.26 -12.63
C TYR A 271 -1.49 6.64 -13.04
N SER A 272 -0.68 7.30 -12.21
CA SER A 272 0.11 8.47 -12.63
C SER A 272 1.21 8.09 -13.63
N TRP A 273 1.74 6.86 -13.54
CA TRP A 273 2.69 6.31 -14.49
C TRP A 273 1.98 5.93 -15.80
N GLU A 274 2.51 6.36 -16.94
CA GLU A 274 1.84 6.17 -18.23
C GLU A 274 1.64 4.69 -18.60
N THR A 275 2.67 3.86 -18.40
CA THR A 275 2.61 2.42 -18.71
C THR A 275 1.59 1.70 -17.84
N SER A 276 1.60 1.96 -16.54
CA SER A 276 0.65 1.40 -15.59
C SER A 276 -0.77 1.90 -15.83
N ARG A 277 -0.96 3.19 -16.15
CA ARG A 277 -2.27 3.74 -16.52
C ARG A 277 -2.86 3.03 -17.73
N LYS A 278 -2.08 2.86 -18.80
CA LYS A 278 -2.52 2.16 -20.02
C LYS A 278 -2.87 0.70 -19.72
N ALA A 279 -2.05 0.00 -18.94
CA ALA A 279 -2.31 -1.37 -18.52
C ALA A 279 -3.58 -1.48 -17.67
N PHE A 280 -3.74 -0.61 -16.67
CA PHE A 280 -4.90 -0.56 -15.79
C PHE A 280 -6.18 -0.23 -16.57
N SER A 281 -6.16 0.76 -17.47
CA SER A 281 -7.32 1.08 -18.31
C SER A 281 -7.74 -0.12 -19.17
N LYS A 282 -6.79 -0.87 -19.75
CA LYS A 282 -7.09 -2.09 -20.51
C LYS A 282 -7.70 -3.17 -19.60
N SER A 283 -7.15 -3.35 -18.40
CA SER A 283 -7.65 -4.29 -17.41
C SER A 283 -9.07 -3.94 -16.95
N MET A 284 -9.34 -2.67 -16.62
CA MET A 284 -10.67 -2.20 -16.24
C MET A 284 -11.68 -2.38 -17.37
N ALA A 285 -11.31 -2.08 -18.62
CA ALA A 285 -12.19 -2.33 -19.76
C ALA A 285 -12.56 -3.82 -19.90
N ALA A 286 -11.62 -4.74 -19.59
CA ALA A 286 -11.90 -6.16 -19.55
C ALA A 286 -12.80 -6.55 -18.37
N PHE A 287 -12.52 -6.04 -17.17
CA PHE A 287 -13.34 -6.25 -15.98
C PHE A 287 -14.78 -5.78 -16.19
N TYR A 288 -15.00 -4.59 -16.77
CA TYR A 288 -16.34 -4.09 -17.06
C TYR A 288 -17.10 -5.02 -18.01
N ARG A 289 -16.48 -5.47 -19.11
CA ARG A 289 -17.13 -6.42 -20.04
C ARG A 289 -17.51 -7.72 -19.36
N ASP A 290 -16.64 -8.23 -18.49
CA ASP A 290 -16.81 -9.49 -17.78
C ASP A 290 -17.84 -9.38 -16.63
N ALA A 291 -17.95 -8.23 -15.96
CA ALA A 291 -18.89 -8.01 -14.86
C ALA A 291 -20.32 -7.71 -15.33
N ILE A 292 -20.49 -7.22 -16.56
CA ILE A 292 -21.80 -6.90 -17.15
C ILE A 292 -22.30 -7.98 -18.12
N SER A 293 -21.47 -8.94 -18.52
CA SER A 293 -21.89 -10.06 -19.35
C SER A 293 -22.75 -11.03 -18.54
N GLU A 294 -23.96 -11.30 -19.05
CA GLU A 294 -24.90 -12.31 -18.53
C GLU A 294 -24.33 -13.74 -18.55
#